data_AF-A0ABD2VF15-F1
#
_entry.id   AF-A0ABD2VF15-F1
#
_cell.length_a   1.000
_cell.length_b   1.000
_cell.length_c   1.000
_cell.angle_alpha   90.00
_cell.angle_beta   90.00
_cell.angle_gamma   90.00
#
_symmetry.space_group_name_H-M   'P 1'
#
loop_
_entity.id
_entity.type
_entity.pdbx_description
1 polymer ?
#
loop_
_entity_poly.entity_id
_entity_poly.type
_entity_poly.pdbx_seq_one_letter_code
_entity_poly.pdbx_strand_id
1 'polypeptide(L)'
;MTTTTLVLLVVSCCFLWLSLSSAAKVVNPQITVMGMVYCDICSNNSFSRHSYFMPGVEVKIECTFKAMATRTAELVSVSVNRTTNKYGVYRLEIPSVDGIECAAEKAVGNSCRASLIGSSSSFCNVPGSTRTTTDEITIKSKQANMCIYSLTALNFRPFKRNVALCGN
;
A
#
# COMPACT_ATOMS: atom_id res chain seq x y z
N MET A 1 -50.22 -8.84 -38.63
CA MET A 1 -49.14 -7.86 -38.37
C MET A 1 -48.17 -7.97 -39.52
N THR A 2 -48.00 -6.89 -40.30
CA THR A 2 -47.18 -6.88 -41.51
C THR A 2 -45.70 -7.02 -41.15
N THR A 3 -44.90 -7.68 -41.98
CA THR A 3 -43.46 -7.89 -41.79
C THR A 3 -42.69 -6.62 -41.41
N THR A 4 -43.15 -5.46 -41.89
CA THR A 4 -42.65 -4.12 -41.52
C THR A 4 -42.81 -3.78 -40.04
N THR A 5 -43.92 -4.14 -39.40
CA THR A 5 -44.14 -3.89 -37.96
C THR A 5 -43.22 -4.72 -37.07
N LEU A 6 -42.88 -5.94 -37.50
CA LEU A 6 -41.96 -6.82 -36.77
C LEU A 6 -40.51 -6.31 -36.84
N VAL A 7 -40.09 -5.82 -38.01
CA VAL A 7 -38.75 -5.24 -38.21
C VAL A 7 -38.56 -3.98 -37.37
N LEU A 8 -39.57 -3.11 -37.30
CA LEU A 8 -39.52 -1.89 -36.48
C LEU A 8 -39.37 -2.19 -34.98
N LEU A 9 -40.03 -3.24 -34.48
CA LEU A 9 -39.91 -3.68 -33.08
C LEU A 9 -38.51 -4.23 -32.76
N VAL A 10 -37.93 -5.03 -33.66
CA VAL A 10 -36.58 -5.59 -33.47
C VAL A 10 -35.53 -4.47 -33.50
N VAL A 11 -35.64 -3.52 -34.43
CA VAL A 11 -34.73 -2.38 -34.54
C VAL A 11 -34.82 -1.47 -33.31
N SER A 12 -36.04 -1.18 -32.82
CA SER A 12 -36.26 -0.41 -31.60
C SER A 12 -35.66 -1.09 -30.36
N CYS A 13 -35.77 -2.42 -30.26
CA CYS A 13 -35.18 -3.19 -29.16
C CYS A 13 -33.64 -3.15 -29.20
N CYS A 14 -33.04 -3.24 -30.40
CA CYS A 14 -31.59 -3.09 -30.57
C CYS A 14 -31.08 -1.70 -30.15
N PHE A 15 -31.82 -0.62 -30.43
CA PHE A 15 -31.45 0.73 -30.00
C PHE A 15 -31.55 0.93 -28.48
N LEU A 16 -32.51 0.27 -27.83
CA LEU A 16 -32.62 0.23 -26.35
C LEU A 16 -31.45 -0.54 -25.71
N TRP A 17 -30.89 -1.52 -26.39
CA TRP A 17 -29.73 -2.28 -25.89
C TRP A 17 -28.41 -1.52 -26.10
N LEU A 18 -28.28 -0.77 -27.21
CA LEU A 18 -27.09 0.06 -27.48
C LEU A 18 -26.96 1.28 -26.56
N SER A 19 -28.08 1.80 -26.05
CA SER A 19 -28.10 2.96 -25.15
C SER A 19 -27.70 2.60 -23.72
N LEU A 20 -27.60 1.31 -23.38
CA LEU A 20 -26.98 0.86 -22.13
C LEU A 20 -25.45 0.75 -22.27
N SER A 21 -24.83 1.80 -22.81
CA SER A 21 -23.40 2.00 -22.66
C SER A 21 -23.15 2.36 -21.21
N SER A 22 -22.66 1.39 -20.43
CA SER A 22 -22.27 1.57 -19.04
C SER A 22 -21.35 2.78 -18.94
N ALA A 23 -21.80 3.87 -18.32
CA ALA A 23 -20.91 4.92 -17.86
C ALA A 23 -19.86 4.23 -17.00
N ALA A 24 -18.61 4.16 -17.49
CA ALA A 24 -17.51 3.65 -16.71
C ALA A 24 -17.46 4.53 -15.46
N LYS A 25 -17.91 4.00 -14.31
CA LYS A 25 -17.73 4.69 -13.05
C LYS A 25 -16.25 4.94 -12.93
N VAL A 26 -15.87 6.22 -12.87
CA VAL A 26 -14.51 6.60 -12.49
C VAL A 26 -14.36 6.13 -11.05
N VAL A 27 -13.84 4.91 -10.89
CA VAL A 27 -13.51 4.36 -9.57
C VAL A 27 -12.29 5.14 -9.16
N ASN A 28 -12.41 6.02 -8.17
CA ASN A 28 -11.26 6.80 -7.72
C ASN A 28 -10.18 5.85 -7.16
N PRO A 29 -8.88 6.17 -7.32
CA PRO A 29 -7.84 5.19 -7.02
C PRO A 29 -7.72 4.92 -5.53
N GLN A 30 -7.75 3.65 -5.11
CA GLN A 30 -7.51 3.28 -3.71
C GLN A 30 -6.01 3.01 -3.51
N ILE A 31 -5.36 3.84 -2.71
CA ILE A 31 -3.93 3.70 -2.39
C ILE A 31 -3.80 2.96 -1.07
N THR A 32 -3.03 1.88 -1.08
CA THR A 32 -2.71 1.11 0.11
C THR A 32 -1.21 1.10 0.33
N VAL A 33 -0.76 1.62 1.45
CA VAL A 33 0.63 1.54 1.90
C VAL A 33 0.74 0.46 2.96
N MET A 34 1.65 -0.48 2.79
CA MET A 34 1.82 -1.58 3.73
C MET A 34 3.28 -1.98 3.88
N GLY A 35 3.60 -2.56 5.03
CA GLY A 35 4.89 -3.17 5.27
C GLY A 35 4.82 -4.06 6.51
N MET A 36 5.97 -4.62 6.87
CA MET A 36 6.08 -5.61 7.95
C MET A 36 7.12 -5.19 8.98
N VAL A 37 6.89 -5.59 10.23
CA VAL A 37 7.89 -5.52 11.28
C VAL A 37 8.15 -6.92 11.82
N TYR A 38 9.41 -7.30 11.94
CA TYR A 38 9.83 -8.57 12.51
C TYR A 38 10.93 -8.37 13.56
N CYS A 39 11.08 -9.37 14.42
CA CYS A 39 12.20 -9.48 15.33
C CYS A 39 13.32 -10.28 14.63
N ASP A 40 14.47 -9.67 14.47
CA ASP A 40 15.72 -10.32 14.09
C ASP A 40 16.44 -10.81 15.35
N ILE A 41 16.08 -12.01 15.82
CA ILE A 41 16.68 -12.63 17.00
C ILE A 41 18.20 -12.74 16.88
N CYS A 42 18.70 -12.97 15.67
CA CYS A 42 20.13 -13.20 15.43
C CYS A 42 20.92 -11.93 15.17
N SER A 43 20.27 -10.76 15.09
CA SER A 43 20.93 -9.47 14.86
C SER A 43 21.79 -9.46 13.59
N ASN A 44 21.35 -10.17 12.55
CA ASN A 44 21.98 -10.24 11.24
C ASN A 44 21.48 -9.13 10.27
N ASN A 45 20.56 -8.28 10.72
CA ASN A 45 19.82 -7.29 9.94
C ASN A 45 19.08 -7.88 8.73
N SER A 46 18.70 -9.15 8.83
CA SER A 46 17.97 -9.87 7.79
C SER A 46 16.95 -10.81 8.41
N PHE A 47 15.94 -11.18 7.63
CA PHE A 47 14.98 -12.17 8.06
C PHE A 47 15.63 -13.56 8.06
N SER A 48 15.54 -14.27 9.18
CA SER A 48 16.15 -15.59 9.38
C SER A 48 15.11 -16.61 9.84
N ARG A 49 15.52 -17.88 9.94
CA ARG A 49 14.67 -18.95 10.49
C ARG A 49 14.18 -18.67 11.92
N HIS A 50 14.95 -17.91 12.69
CA HIS A 50 14.61 -17.55 14.06
C HIS A 50 13.84 -16.23 14.16
N SER A 51 13.63 -15.54 13.04
CA SER A 51 12.87 -14.31 13.02
C SER A 51 11.37 -14.59 13.15
N TYR A 52 10.65 -13.68 13.79
CA TYR A 52 9.20 -13.74 13.91
C TYR A 52 8.58 -12.36 13.70
N PHE A 53 7.36 -12.32 13.18
CA PHE A 53 6.64 -11.07 12.97
C PHE A 53 6.15 -10.47 14.29
N MET A 54 6.28 -9.16 14.45
CA MET A 54 6.01 -8.48 15.71
C MET A 54 4.64 -7.77 15.69
N PRO A 55 3.65 -8.24 16.45
CA PRO A 55 2.38 -7.54 16.62
C PRO A 55 2.52 -6.35 17.60
N GLY A 56 1.64 -5.36 17.47
CA GLY A 56 1.56 -4.26 18.44
C GLY A 56 2.69 -3.22 18.33
N VAL A 57 3.52 -3.27 17.29
CA VAL A 57 4.59 -2.30 17.07
C VAL A 57 4.02 -1.02 16.49
N GLU A 58 4.42 0.12 17.06
CA GLU A 58 4.05 1.43 16.53
C GLU A 58 5.05 1.89 15.46
N VAL A 59 4.53 2.24 14.29
CA VAL A 59 5.27 2.66 13.11
C VAL A 59 4.70 3.98 12.62
N LYS A 60 5.57 4.95 12.34
CA LYS A 60 5.19 6.21 11.68
C LYS A 60 5.31 6.02 10.18
N ILE A 61 4.22 6.19 9.45
CA ILE A 61 4.18 6.17 7.99
C ILE A 61 4.14 7.62 7.49
N GLU A 62 5.04 7.97 6.59
CA GLU A 62 5.13 9.28 5.96
C GLU A 62 5.14 9.09 4.45
N CYS A 63 4.12 9.62 3.78
CA CYS A 63 4.01 9.59 2.34
C CYS A 63 3.89 11.00 1.78
N THR A 64 4.46 11.20 0.60
CA THR A 64 4.32 12.41 -0.19
C THR A 64 3.90 12.01 -1.59
N PHE A 65 2.84 12.62 -2.08
CA PHE A 65 2.30 12.39 -3.41
C PHE A 65 2.23 13.70 -4.17
N LYS A 66 2.50 13.66 -5.47
CA LYS A 66 2.20 14.77 -6.37
C LYS A 66 0.76 14.62 -6.86
N ALA A 67 -0.09 15.58 -6.50
CA ALA A 67 -1.42 15.73 -7.06
C ALA A 67 -1.35 16.67 -8.27
N MET A 68 -1.89 16.26 -9.40
CA MET A 68 -2.08 17.12 -10.57
C MET A 68 -3.41 17.85 -10.41
N ALA A 69 -3.39 19.06 -9.85
CA ALA A 69 -4.52 19.97 -9.96
C ALA A 69 -4.51 20.64 -11.34
N THR A 70 -5.67 21.02 -11.86
CA THR A 70 -5.89 21.53 -13.24
C THR A 70 -4.97 22.68 -13.68
N ARG A 71 -4.22 23.32 -12.76
CA ARG A 71 -3.26 24.40 -13.06
C ARG A 71 -1.95 24.40 -12.24
N THR A 72 -1.77 23.52 -11.26
CA THR A 72 -0.59 23.48 -10.37
C THR A 72 -0.30 22.06 -9.88
N ALA A 73 0.98 21.69 -9.78
CA ALA A 73 1.39 20.47 -9.08
C ALA A 73 1.39 20.74 -7.56
N GLU A 74 0.49 20.11 -6.82
CA GLU A 74 0.41 20.22 -5.37
C GLU A 74 1.03 18.98 -4.71
N LEU A 75 1.77 19.17 -3.62
CA LEU A 75 2.33 18.08 -2.84
C LEU A 75 1.38 17.74 -1.69
N VAL A 76 0.85 16.53 -1.70
CA VAL A 76 0.03 16.00 -0.61
C VAL A 76 0.91 15.14 0.29
N SER A 77 1.06 15.55 1.55
CA SER A 77 1.80 14.79 2.55
C SER A 77 0.88 14.18 3.58
N VAL A 78 1.05 12.88 3.84
CA VAL A 78 0.31 12.12 4.85
C VAL A 78 1.32 11.60 5.87
N SER A 79 1.12 11.90 7.14
CA SER A 79 1.94 11.41 8.25
C SER A 79 1.03 10.84 9.34
N VAL A 80 1.08 9.52 9.55
CA VAL A 80 0.22 8.84 10.52
C VAL A 80 0.95 7.72 11.24
N ASN A 81 0.63 7.54 12.51
CA ASN A 81 1.07 6.38 13.28
C ASN A 81 0.11 5.21 13.02
N ARG A 82 0.68 4.02 12.86
CA ARG A 82 -0.04 2.76 12.71
C ARG A 82 0.59 1.69 13.58
N THR A 83 -0.25 0.76 14.01
CA THR A 83 0.18 -0.38 14.82
C THR A 83 0.13 -1.64 13.98
N THR A 84 1.16 -2.49 14.10
CA THR A 84 1.16 -3.79 13.41
C THR A 84 0.10 -4.72 13.97
N ASN A 85 -0.54 -5.50 13.08
CA ASN A 85 -1.50 -6.53 13.44
C ASN A 85 -0.83 -7.82 13.94
N LYS A 86 -1.61 -8.88 14.19
CA LYS A 86 -1.11 -10.20 14.64
C LYS A 86 -0.06 -10.86 13.74
N TYR A 87 0.05 -10.42 12.48
CA TYR A 87 1.02 -10.91 11.49
C TYR A 87 2.21 -9.96 11.32
N GLY A 88 2.36 -8.96 12.19
CA GLY A 88 3.39 -7.92 12.10
C GLY A 88 3.22 -6.97 10.92
N VAL A 89 2.03 -6.92 10.32
CA VAL A 89 1.74 -6.05 9.16
C VAL A 89 1.14 -4.74 9.63
N TYR A 90 1.70 -3.61 9.18
CA TYR A 90 1.05 -2.30 9.28
C TYR A 90 0.47 -1.91 7.92
N ARG A 91 -0.64 -1.17 7.94
CA ARG A 91 -1.35 -0.73 6.74
C ARG A 91 -1.91 0.68 6.90
N LEU A 92 -1.84 1.45 5.84
CA LEU A 92 -2.52 2.73 5.67
C LEU A 92 -3.30 2.68 4.36
N GLU A 93 -4.61 2.94 4.46
CA GLU A 93 -5.48 3.15 3.31
C GLU A 93 -5.69 4.65 3.17
N ILE A 94 -5.32 5.18 2.01
CA ILE A 94 -5.51 6.58 1.67
C ILE A 94 -6.73 6.61 0.74
N PRO A 95 -7.85 7.23 1.17
CA PRO A 95 -9.00 7.37 0.31
C PRO A 95 -8.60 8.16 -0.92
N SER A 96 -9.29 7.89 -2.01
CA SER A 96 -8.98 8.54 -3.26
C SER A 96 -9.14 10.05 -3.14
N VAL A 97 -8.05 10.75 -3.36
CA VAL A 97 -8.02 12.21 -3.43
C VAL A 97 -7.88 12.59 -4.89
N ASP A 98 -8.69 13.56 -5.31
CA ASP A 98 -8.71 14.04 -6.69
C ASP A 98 -7.30 14.47 -7.13
N GLY A 99 -6.89 14.01 -8.31
CA GLY A 99 -5.60 14.37 -8.91
C GLY A 99 -4.38 13.55 -8.47
N ILE A 100 -4.49 12.60 -7.53
CA ILE A 100 -3.41 11.62 -7.30
C ILE A 100 -3.54 10.46 -8.28
N GLU A 101 -2.72 10.49 -9.32
CA GLU A 101 -2.57 9.37 -10.24
C GLU A 101 -1.46 8.43 -9.75
N CYS A 102 -1.82 7.18 -9.46
CA CYS A 102 -0.83 6.15 -9.16
C CYS A 102 0.03 5.75 -10.36
N ALA A 103 -0.32 6.21 -11.55
CA ALA A 103 0.19 5.65 -12.79
C ALA A 103 0.11 6.62 -13.98
N ALA A 104 0.72 7.79 -13.87
CA ALA A 104 1.40 8.32 -15.04
C ALA A 104 2.86 7.85 -15.03
N GLU A 105 3.47 7.66 -16.21
CA GLU A 105 4.94 7.64 -16.37
C GLU A 105 5.60 8.91 -15.77
N LYS A 106 4.77 9.92 -15.42
CA LYS A 106 5.08 11.15 -14.67
C LYS A 106 4.99 11.05 -13.14
N ALA A 107 4.76 9.87 -12.53
CA ALA A 107 4.72 9.71 -11.05
C ALA A 107 6.09 9.90 -10.35
N VAL A 108 7.04 10.55 -11.03
CA VAL A 108 8.32 11.01 -10.50
C VAL A 108 8.04 11.99 -9.34
N GLY A 109 8.16 11.48 -8.11
CA GLY A 109 8.02 12.29 -6.89
C GLY A 109 7.00 11.79 -5.87
N ASN A 110 6.30 10.67 -6.13
CA ASN A 110 5.59 9.97 -5.07
C ASN A 110 6.60 9.16 -4.24
N SER A 111 6.50 9.22 -2.92
CA SER A 111 7.36 8.44 -2.03
C SER A 111 6.64 8.13 -0.74
N CYS A 112 6.82 6.91 -0.24
CA CYS A 112 6.38 6.52 1.09
C CYS A 112 7.58 6.00 1.87
N ARG A 113 7.62 6.32 3.15
CA ARG A 113 8.57 5.77 4.11
C ARG A 113 7.86 5.36 5.38
N ALA A 114 8.46 4.42 6.10
CA ALA A 114 8.00 4.05 7.43
C ALA A 114 9.16 4.04 8.40
N SER A 115 8.91 4.39 9.66
CA SER A 115 9.93 4.42 10.71
C SER A 115 9.43 3.81 12.01
N LEU A 116 10.32 3.10 12.71
CA LEU A 116 10.03 2.52 14.01
C LEU A 116 9.94 3.61 15.09
N ILE A 117 8.80 3.69 15.76
CA ILE A 117 8.61 4.56 16.93
C ILE A 117 9.06 3.81 18.18
N GLY A 118 8.48 2.63 18.43
CA GLY A 118 8.76 1.82 19.60
C GLY A 118 8.10 0.44 19.54
N SER A 119 8.54 -0.42 20.44
CA SER A 119 8.02 -1.77 20.64
C SER A 119 7.72 -1.97 22.12
N SER A 120 6.60 -2.61 22.44
CA SER A 120 6.26 -3.03 23.80
C SER A 120 6.94 -4.34 24.22
N SER A 121 7.62 -5.02 23.29
CA SER A 121 8.33 -6.27 23.59
C SER A 121 9.59 -5.99 24.41
N SER A 122 9.70 -6.59 25.60
CA SER A 122 10.91 -6.50 26.42
C SER A 122 12.11 -7.27 25.86
N PHE A 123 11.85 -8.25 24.99
CA PHE A 123 12.88 -9.11 24.41
C PHE A 123 13.42 -8.58 23.07
N CYS A 124 12.59 -7.85 22.31
CA CYS A 124 12.93 -7.35 20.99
C CYS A 124 12.50 -5.88 20.84
N ASN A 125 13.34 -4.99 21.37
CA ASN A 125 13.08 -3.55 21.47
C ASN A 125 14.22 -2.66 20.97
N VAL A 126 15.36 -3.23 20.58
CA VAL A 126 16.45 -2.45 19.98
C VAL A 126 16.21 -2.36 18.49
N PRO A 127 16.02 -1.17 17.88
CA PRO A 127 15.91 -1.06 16.44
C PRO A 127 17.13 -1.69 15.75
N GLY A 128 16.91 -2.42 14.65
CA GLY A 128 18.03 -2.90 13.83
C GLY A 128 18.75 -1.77 13.10
N SER A 129 19.64 -2.10 12.17
CA SER A 129 20.49 -1.11 11.49
C SER A 129 19.72 -0.06 10.68
N THR A 130 18.48 -0.34 10.27
CA THR A 130 17.62 0.61 9.55
C THR A 130 16.39 0.96 10.40
N ARG A 131 16.39 2.17 10.97
CA ARG A 131 15.21 2.71 11.70
C ARG A 131 14.06 3.10 10.76
N THR A 132 14.39 3.32 9.49
CA THR A 132 13.49 3.80 8.43
C THR A 132 13.59 2.92 7.19
N THR A 133 12.47 2.76 6.49
CA THR A 133 12.38 2.06 5.19
C THR A 133 11.80 3.01 4.15
N THR A 134 12.31 2.97 2.92
CA THR A 134 11.91 3.83 1.79
C THR A 134 11.71 3.07 0.48
N ASP A 135 12.10 1.79 0.41
CA ASP A 135 11.98 1.04 -0.84
C ASP A 135 10.54 0.59 -1.01
N GLU A 136 9.96 0.98 -2.13
CA GLU A 136 8.56 0.76 -2.43
C GLU A 136 8.42 -0.10 -3.69
N ILE A 137 7.75 -1.23 -3.56
CA ILE A 137 7.24 -1.97 -4.73
C ILE A 137 5.81 -1.50 -4.97
N THR A 138 5.60 -0.80 -6.09
CA THR A 138 4.27 -0.33 -6.50
C THR A 138 3.58 -1.37 -7.39
N ILE A 139 2.56 -2.04 -6.87
CA ILE A 139 1.70 -2.95 -7.66
C ILE A 139 0.45 -2.19 -8.11
N LYS A 140 0.11 -2.31 -9.39
CA LYS A 140 -1.00 -1.59 -10.04
C LYS A 140 -2.02 -2.57 -10.62
N SER A 141 -3.29 -2.38 -10.28
CA SER A 141 -4.40 -3.03 -10.97
C SER A 141 -5.14 -2.00 -11.84
N LYS A 142 -5.02 -2.13 -13.17
CA LYS A 142 -5.73 -1.28 -14.13
C LYS A 142 -7.25 -1.49 -14.09
N GLN A 143 -7.70 -2.72 -13.82
CA GLN A 143 -9.12 -3.06 -13.76
C GLN A 143 -9.81 -2.53 -12.50
N ALA A 144 -9.09 -2.47 -11.37
CA ALA A 144 -9.65 -2.05 -10.08
C ALA A 144 -9.26 -0.61 -9.67
N ASN A 145 -8.51 0.10 -10.51
CA ASN A 145 -7.86 1.37 -10.20
C ASN A 145 -7.21 1.38 -8.80
N MET A 146 -6.41 0.36 -8.49
CA MET A 146 -5.83 0.17 -7.14
C MET A 146 -4.31 0.15 -7.17
N CYS A 147 -3.71 0.72 -6.13
CA CYS A 147 -2.28 0.96 -6.02
C CYS A 147 -1.78 0.46 -4.67
N ILE A 148 -0.82 -0.45 -4.69
CA ILE A 148 -0.25 -1.02 -3.49
C ILE A 148 1.22 -0.61 -3.41
N TYR A 149 1.55 0.10 -2.34
CA TYR A 149 2.87 0.60 -1.99
C TYR A 149 3.42 -0.35 -0.91
N SER A 150 4.26 -1.31 -1.30
CA SER A 150 4.86 -2.27 -0.35
C SER A 150 6.25 -1.82 0.07
N LEU A 151 6.41 -1.54 1.36
CA LEU A 151 7.67 -1.07 1.94
C LEU A 151 8.57 -2.22 2.41
N THR A 152 9.90 -2.07 2.30
CA THR A 152 10.86 -3.02 2.87
C THR A 152 10.60 -3.20 4.37
N ALA A 153 10.70 -4.45 4.86
CA ALA A 153 10.42 -4.79 6.24
C ALA A 153 11.39 -4.12 7.22
N LEU A 154 10.85 -3.58 8.31
CA LEU A 154 11.61 -3.04 9.43
C LEU A 154 11.87 -4.14 10.45
N ASN A 155 12.90 -3.98 11.28
CA ASN A 155 13.17 -4.93 12.34
C ASN A 155 13.59 -4.31 13.68
N PHE A 156 13.23 -5.02 14.73
CA PHE A 156 13.90 -4.93 16.02
C PHE A 156 14.83 -6.12 16.18
N ARG A 157 15.74 -6.03 17.14
CA ARG A 157 16.60 -7.11 17.59
C ARG A 157 16.66 -7.15 19.12
N PRO A 158 17.07 -8.29 19.71
CA PRO A 158 17.39 -8.36 21.12
C PRO A 158 18.60 -7.49 21.48
N PHE A 159 18.69 -7.08 22.74
CA PHE A 159 19.87 -6.36 23.25
C PHE A 159 21.15 -7.21 23.21
N LYS A 160 21.02 -8.53 23.41
CA LYS A 160 22.13 -9.49 23.32
C LYS A 160 21.78 -10.60 22.33
N ARG A 161 22.69 -10.84 21.38
CA ARG A 161 22.60 -11.99 20.46
C ARG A 161 22.76 -13.28 21.25
N ASN A 162 21.84 -14.23 21.04
CA ASN A 162 21.96 -15.56 21.61
C ASN A 162 22.87 -16.42 20.72
N VAL A 163 24.13 -16.59 21.13
CA VAL A 163 25.13 -17.37 20.38
C VAL A 163 24.83 -18.86 20.30
N ALA A 164 24.12 -19.44 21.28
CA ALA A 164 23.75 -20.85 21.24
C ALA A 164 22.64 -21.13 20.22
N LEU A 165 21.75 -20.16 20.01
CA LEU A 165 20.64 -20.26 19.06
C LEU A 165 21.02 -19.79 17.65
N CYS A 166 21.89 -18.79 17.54
CA CYS A 166 22.30 -18.15 16.29
C CYS A 166 23.74 -18.48 15.87
N GLY A 167 24.38 -19.41 16.57
CA GLY A 167 25.74 -19.88 16.29
C GLY A 167 25.71 -21.04 15.33
N ASN A 168 25.97 -20.73 14.05
CA ASN A 168 26.68 -21.58 13.11
C ASN A 168 27.55 -20.63 12.28
#